data_AF-A0A539EQ11-F1
#
_entry.id   AF-A0A539EQ11-F1
#
_cell.length_a   1.000
_cell.length_b   1.000
_cell.length_c   1.000
_cell.angle_alpha   90.00
_cell.angle_beta   90.00
_cell.angle_gamma   90.00
#
_symmetry.space_group_name_H-M   'P 1'
#
loop_
_entity.id
_entity.type
_entity.pdbx_description
1 polymer ?
#
loop_
_entity_poly.entity_id
_entity_poly.type
_entity_poly.pdbx_seq_one_letter_code
_entity_poly.pdbx_strand_id
1 'polypeptide(L)'
;MKDRLRSLSSAVDAFARERDWDQFHTPKNLAMALSVEASELAEIFQWLTPAQSRKLKGRAREHFEEELADVFLYLLRLAGATTST
;
A
#
# COMPACT_ATOMS: atom_id res chain seq x y z
N MET A 1 1.96 -14.82 -13.39
CA MET A 1 1.62 -14.14 -12.10
C MET A 1 2.85 -13.49 -11.50
N LYS A 2 3.91 -14.27 -11.20
CA LYS A 2 5.19 -13.75 -10.70
C LYS A 2 5.76 -12.63 -11.57
N ASP A 3 5.68 -12.75 -12.90
CA ASP A 3 6.17 -11.72 -13.83
C ASP A 3 5.40 -10.40 -13.74
N ARG A 4 4.08 -10.45 -13.49
CA ARG A 4 3.26 -9.25 -13.34
C ARG A 4 3.59 -8.51 -12.05
N LEU A 5 3.78 -9.23 -10.95
CA LEU A 5 4.20 -8.63 -9.67
C LEU A 5 5.62 -8.06 -9.75
N ARG A 6 6.54 -8.74 -10.44
CA ARG A 6 7.87 -8.18 -10.72
C ARG A 6 7.81 -6.91 -11.54
N SER A 7 7.04 -6.91 -12.62
CA SER A 7 6.85 -5.71 -13.48
C SER A 7 6.31 -4.53 -12.67
N LEU A 8 5.30 -4.78 -11.83
CA LEU A 8 4.75 -3.77 -10.94
C LEU A 8 5.80 -3.28 -9.93
N SER A 9 6.53 -4.18 -9.27
CA SER A 9 7.60 -3.80 -8.32
C SER A 9 8.62 -2.90 -8.99
N SER A 10 9.09 -3.27 -10.19
CA SER A 10 10.05 -2.47 -10.95
C SER A 10 9.50 -1.08 -11.30
N ALA A 11 8.21 -0.98 -11.64
CA ALA A 11 7.58 0.31 -11.94
C ALA A 11 7.49 1.20 -10.69
N VAL A 12 7.12 0.65 -9.53
CA VAL A 12 7.08 1.38 -8.26
C VAL A 12 8.49 1.81 -7.84
N ASP A 13 9.49 0.95 -8.04
CA ASP A 13 10.88 1.28 -7.75
C ASP A 13 11.41 2.40 -8.64
N ALA A 14 11.04 2.40 -9.92
CA ALA A 14 11.39 3.49 -10.84
C ALA A 14 10.74 4.81 -10.40
N PHE A 15 9.46 4.78 -10.03
CA PHE A 15 8.74 5.97 -9.55
C PHE A 15 9.38 6.59 -8.30
N ALA A 16 9.83 5.76 -7.35
CA ALA A 16 10.51 6.21 -6.14
C ALA A 16 11.90 6.78 -6.44
N ARG A 17 12.67 6.13 -7.31
CA ARG A 17 14.00 6.59 -7.74
C ARG A 17 13.95 7.94 -8.47
N GLU A 18 12.99 8.13 -9.36
CA GLU A 18 12.79 9.40 -10.08
C GLU A 18 12.55 10.59 -9.14
N ARG A 19 12.07 10.34 -7.92
CA ARG A 19 11.79 11.35 -6.89
C ARG A 19 12.86 11.42 -5.81
N ASP A 20 13.94 10.66 -5.95
CA ASP A 20 14.99 10.52 -4.94
C ASP A 20 14.45 10.07 -3.57
N TRP A 21 13.39 9.26 -3.55
CA TRP A 21 12.74 8.82 -2.31
C TRP A 21 13.41 7.63 -1.64
N ASP A 22 14.32 6.94 -2.33
CA ASP A 22 15.02 5.77 -1.79
C ASP A 22 15.78 6.09 -0.49
N GLN A 23 16.24 7.33 -0.29
CA GLN A 23 16.85 7.79 0.96
C GLN A 23 15.94 7.69 2.19
N PHE A 24 14.61 7.72 1.99
CA PHE A 24 13.62 7.61 3.07
C PHE A 24 13.08 6.18 3.22
N HIS A 25 13.25 5.32 2.22
CA HIS A 25 12.65 3.99 2.13
C HIS A 25 13.47 2.90 2.83
N THR A 26 13.90 3.13 4.07
CA THR A 26 14.46 2.07 4.92
C THR A 26 13.37 1.03 5.25
N PRO A 27 13.72 -0.25 5.53
CA PRO A 27 12.73 -1.25 5.93
C PRO A 27 11.87 -0.82 7.13
N LYS A 28 12.47 -0.12 8.10
CA LYS A 28 11.75 0.46 9.24
C LYS A 28 10.68 1.47 8.77
N ASN A 29 11.08 2.44 7.94
CA ASN A 29 10.17 3.51 7.52
C ASN A 29 9.04 2.97 6.63
N LEU A 30 9.35 2.02 5.73
CA LEU A 30 8.34 1.35 4.91
C LEU A 30 7.35 0.55 5.76
N ALA A 31 7.82 -0.16 6.79
CA ALA A 31 6.93 -0.87 7.70
C ALA A 31 6.05 0.09 8.52
N MET A 32 6.58 1.25 8.91
CA MET A 32 5.80 2.30 9.57
C MET A 32 4.73 2.88 8.64
N ALA A 33 5.08 3.24 7.40
CA ALA A 33 4.13 3.75 6.42
C ALA A 33 3.03 2.72 6.11
N LEU A 34 3.41 1.45 5.90
CA LEU A 34 2.46 0.35 5.74
C LEU A 34 1.45 0.26 6.90
N SER A 35 1.90 0.47 8.14
CA SER A 35 1.03 0.45 9.31
C SER A 35 0.07 1.65 9.35
N VAL A 36 0.46 2.80 8.82
CA VAL A 36 -0.39 3.98 8.69
C VAL A 36 -1.49 3.70 7.69
N GLU A 37 -1.16 3.28 6.47
CA GLU A 37 -2.18 3.02 5.43
C GLU A 37 -3.10 1.85 5.80
N ALA A 38 -2.60 0.84 6.51
CA ALA A 38 -3.45 -0.22 7.02
C ALA A 38 -4.47 0.29 8.06
N SER A 39 -4.11 1.35 8.79
CA SER A 39 -4.99 2.01 9.76
C SER A 39 -6.00 2.92 9.06
N GLU A 40 -5.61 3.63 7.99
CA GLU A 40 -6.52 4.40 7.14
C GLU A 40 -7.54 3.48 6.46
N LEU A 41 -7.09 2.34 5.91
CA LEU A 41 -7.97 1.30 5.39
C LEU A 41 -8.94 0.78 6.45
N ALA A 42 -8.50 0.58 7.69
CA ALA A 42 -9.34 0.13 8.78
C ALA A 42 -10.39 1.19 9.18
N GLU A 43 -10.04 2.48 9.11
CA GLU A 43 -10.92 3.60 9.43
C GLU A 43 -12.21 3.56 8.62
N ILE A 44 -12.13 3.21 7.33
CA ILE A 44 -13.28 3.11 6.41
C ILE A 44 -14.36 2.18 6.96
N PHE A 45 -13.96 1.14 7.70
CA PHE A 45 -14.88 0.12 8.22
C PHE A 45 -15.24 0.30 9.69
N GLN A 46 -14.57 1.19 10.42
CA GLN A 46 -14.57 1.22 11.88
C GLN A 46 -15.98 1.31 12.52
N TRP A 47 -16.92 1.99 11.85
CA TRP A 47 -18.30 2.18 12.33
C TRP A 47 -19.35 1.41 11.53
N LEU A 48 -18.94 0.57 10.58
CA LEU A 48 -19.84 -0.18 9.72
C LEU A 48 -20.25 -1.51 10.36
N THR A 49 -21.53 -1.86 10.22
CA THR A 49 -21.98 -3.23 10.48
C THR A 49 -21.43 -4.19 9.42
N PRO A 50 -21.38 -5.51 9.68
CA PRO A 50 -20.96 -6.51 8.68
C PRO A 50 -21.77 -6.50 7.38
N ALA A 51 -23.03 -6.02 7.40
CA ALA A 51 -23.85 -5.89 6.20
C ALA A 51 -23.50 -4.63 5.38
N GLN A 52 -23.14 -3.53 6.06
CA GLN A 52 -22.71 -2.28 5.42
C GLN A 52 -21.31 -2.40 4.83
N SER A 53 -20.37 -3.10 5.49
CA SER A 53 -18.99 -3.27 5.01
C SER A 53 -18.89 -3.96 3.64
N ARG A 54 -19.91 -4.75 3.26
CA ARG A 54 -20.00 -5.41 1.94
C ARG A 54 -20.58 -4.52 0.82
N LYS A 55 -21.01 -3.29 1.15
CA LYS A 55 -21.78 -2.42 0.25
C LYS A 55 -21.26 -0.98 0.25
N LEU A 56 -19.93 -0.81 0.27
CA LEU A 56 -19.30 0.50 0.09
C LEU A 56 -19.74 1.13 -1.25
N LYS A 57 -20.00 2.44 -1.26
CA LYS A 57 -20.44 3.21 -2.43
C LYS A 57 -19.90 4.64 -2.38
N GLY A 58 -19.86 5.29 -3.54
CA GLY A 58 -19.40 6.67 -3.68
C GLY A 58 -18.02 6.86 -3.07
N ARG A 59 -17.85 7.95 -2.32
CA ARG A 59 -16.56 8.31 -1.73
C ARG A 59 -15.96 7.24 -0.80
N ALA A 60 -16.78 6.48 -0.08
CA ALA A 60 -16.26 5.40 0.77
C ALA A 60 -15.68 4.23 -0.05
N ARG A 61 -16.18 4.00 -1.27
CA ARG A 61 -15.63 2.99 -2.18
C ARG A 61 -14.33 3.47 -2.83
N GLU A 62 -14.29 4.73 -3.24
CA GLU A 62 -13.08 5.36 -3.80
C GLU A 62 -11.94 5.33 -2.78
N HIS A 63 -12.20 5.80 -1.56
CA HIS A 63 -11.21 5.80 -0.48
C HIS A 63 -10.74 4.38 -0.13
N PHE A 64 -11.63 3.38 -0.16
CA PHE A 64 -11.22 1.98 0.00
C PHE A 64 -10.25 1.50 -1.09
N GLU A 65 -10.46 1.91 -2.34
CA GLU A 65 -9.57 1.54 -3.44
C GLU A 65 -8.21 2.24 -3.34
N GLU A 66 -8.19 3.49 -2.88
CA GLU A 66 -6.98 4.27 -2.58
C GLU A 66 -6.16 3.59 -1.46
N GLU A 67 -6.74 3.42 -0.28
CA GLU A 67 -6.01 2.87 0.88
C GLU A 67 -5.57 1.42 0.66
N LEU A 68 -6.38 0.62 -0.06
CA LEU A 68 -5.98 -0.74 -0.43
C LEU A 68 -4.78 -0.73 -1.38
N ALA A 69 -4.73 0.22 -2.31
CA ALA A 69 -3.60 0.37 -3.21
C ALA A 69 -2.35 0.80 -2.42
N ASP A 70 -2.47 1.73 -1.49
CA ASP A 70 -1.34 2.24 -0.70
C ASP A 70 -0.76 1.16 0.23
N VAL A 71 -1.61 0.39 0.93
CA VAL A 71 -1.20 -0.81 1.68
C VAL A 71 -0.42 -1.77 0.77
N PHE A 72 -0.92 -2.02 -0.44
CA PHE A 72 -0.27 -2.95 -1.36
C PHE A 72 1.08 -2.42 -1.87
N LEU A 73 1.17 -1.13 -2.20
CA LEU A 73 2.39 -0.50 -2.68
C LEU A 73 3.49 -0.50 -1.61
N TYR A 74 3.17 -0.16 -0.36
CA TYR A 74 4.14 -0.20 0.73
C TYR A 74 4.57 -1.63 1.07
N LEU A 75 3.65 -2.62 1.01
CA LEU A 75 4.01 -4.01 1.19
C LEU A 75 5.00 -4.49 0.10
N LEU A 76 4.75 -4.11 -1.15
CA LEU A 76 5.62 -4.46 -2.28
C LEU A 76 7.02 -3.86 -2.12
N ARG A 77 7.09 -2.57 -1.73
CA ARG A 77 8.36 -1.87 -1.47
C ARG A 77 9.11 -2.46 -0.28
N LEU A 78 8.42 -2.78 0.81
CA LEU A 78 9.01 -3.41 1.99
C LEU A 78 9.61 -4.78 1.63
N ALA A 79 8.89 -5.59 0.85
CA ALA A 79 9.39 -6.90 0.43
C ALA A 79 10.72 -6.80 -0.33
N GLY A 80 10.85 -5.81 -1.24
CA GLY A 80 12.10 -5.54 -1.97
C GLY A 80 13.23 -5.04 -1.07
N ALA A 81 12.92 -4.19 -0.09
CA ALA A 81 13.91 -3.63 0.84
C ALA A 81 14.50 -4.67 1.79
N THR A 82 13.81 -5.78 2.07
CA THR A 82 14.29 -6.86 2.96
C THR A 82 14.93 -8.05 2.24
N THR A 83 14.90 -8.09 0.90
CA THR A 83 15.47 -9.20 0.11
C THR A 83 16.84 -8.90 -0.50
N SER A 84 17.42 -7.72 -0.25
CA SER A 84 18.77 -7.40 -0.71
C SER A 84 19.82 -8.04 0.20
N THR A 85 20.24 -9.26 -0.19
CA THR A 85 21.55 -9.86 0.10
C THR A 85 22.10 -10.43 -1.20
#